data_AF-A0A964XHM2-F1
#
_entry.id   AF-A0A964XHM2-F1
#
_cell.length_a   1.000
_cell.length_b   1.000
_cell.length_c   1.000
_cell.angle_alpha   90.00
_cell.angle_beta   90.00
_cell.angle_gamma   90.00
#
_symmetry.space_group_name_H-M   'P 1'
#
loop_
_entity.id
_entity.type
_entity.pdbx_description
1 polymer ?
#
loop_
_entity_poly.entity_id
_entity_poly.type
_entity_poly.pdbx_seq_one_letter_code
_entity_poly.pdbx_strand_id
1 'polypeptide(L)'
;MRFRTLAARLARIFKTPPCRSVDPPLRESGITLAALMIEAIRQREAEGCTTTLRQLHCLLDISQPTALRLAHLLAREGVVRIEENLSDRFESAICLSPGTRDLFSEMRYANNADSVA
;
A
#
# COMPACT_ATOMS: atom_id res chain seq x y z
N MET A 1 14.52 -36.48 1.22
CA MET A 1 15.22 -35.32 1.82
C MET A 1 16.42 -35.00 0.92
N ARG A 2 16.55 -33.87 0.23
CA ARG A 2 16.61 -32.48 0.73
C ARG A 2 16.39 -31.53 -0.46
N PHE A 3 15.29 -30.78 -0.47
CA PHE A 3 15.06 -29.65 -1.39
C PHE A 3 15.91 -28.45 -0.92
N ARG A 4 17.19 -28.45 -1.31
CA ARG A 4 18.08 -27.28 -1.34
C ARG A 4 17.94 -26.77 -2.78
N THR A 5 17.45 -25.58 -3.15
CA THR A 5 17.88 -24.22 -2.75
C THR A 5 16.96 -23.18 -3.45
N LEU A 6 15.66 -23.16 -3.17
CA LEU A 6 14.78 -22.07 -3.64
C LEU A 6 15.02 -20.75 -2.87
N ALA A 7 15.51 -20.84 -1.63
CA ALA A 7 15.82 -19.68 -0.78
C ALA A 7 16.88 -18.74 -1.37
N ALA A 8 17.82 -19.27 -2.18
CA ALA A 8 18.91 -18.47 -2.74
C ALA A 8 18.46 -17.57 -3.92
N ARG A 9 17.33 -17.88 -4.56
CA ARG A 9 16.78 -17.06 -5.66
C ARG A 9 15.96 -15.86 -5.17
N LEU A 10 15.35 -15.96 -3.98
CA LEU A 10 14.56 -14.87 -3.39
C LEU A 10 15.41 -13.80 -2.71
N ALA A 11 16.64 -14.13 -2.30
CA ALA A 11 17.58 -13.17 -1.69
C ALA A 11 18.07 -12.07 -2.65
N ARG A 12 17.78 -12.17 -3.96
CA ARG A 12 18.16 -11.16 -4.96
C ARG A 12 17.12 -10.07 -5.20
N ILE A 13 15.90 -10.20 -4.66
CA ILE A 13 14.87 -9.17 -4.80
C ILE A 13 15.04 -8.06 -3.75
N PHE A 14 15.65 -8.38 -2.60
CA PHE A 14 15.84 -7.44 -1.48
C PHE A 14 17.12 -6.59 -1.54
N LYS A 15 17.81 -6.55 -2.68
CA LYS A 15 18.99 -5.69 -2.86
C LYS A 15 18.60 -4.41 -3.60
N THR A 16 17.60 -3.69 -3.09
CA THR A 16 17.32 -2.33 -3.56
C THR A 16 18.43 -1.39 -3.06
N PRO A 17 19.00 -0.54 -3.93
CA PRO A 17 19.96 0.50 -3.54
C PRO A 17 19.32 1.49 -2.56
N PRO A 18 20.10 2.28 -1.79
CA PRO A 18 19.54 3.26 -0.87
C PRO A 18 18.62 4.21 -1.64
N CYS A 19 17.32 4.11 -1.38
CA CYS A 19 16.27 4.90 -2.01
C CYS A 19 16.63 6.38 -1.86
N ARG A 20 17.08 7.02 -2.93
CA ARG A 20 17.30 8.46 -2.98
C ARG A 20 15.97 9.09 -3.36
N SER A 21 15.14 9.36 -2.36
CA SER A 21 13.81 9.93 -2.56
C SER A 21 13.90 11.34 -3.12
N VAL A 22 13.34 11.55 -4.32
CA VAL A 22 12.97 12.88 -4.80
C VAL A 22 11.57 13.13 -4.25
N ASP A 23 11.43 13.96 -3.23
CA ASP A 23 10.10 14.32 -2.70
C ASP A 23 9.41 15.31 -3.66
N PRO A 24 8.34 14.93 -4.37
CA PRO A 24 7.59 15.89 -5.19
C PRO A 24 6.79 16.85 -4.29
N PRO A 25 6.58 18.11 -4.71
CA PRO A 25 5.72 19.05 -4.00
C PRO A 25 4.27 18.54 -4.00
N LEU A 26 3.70 18.36 -2.81
CA LEU A 26 2.42 17.66 -2.57
C LEU A 26 1.15 18.42 -2.98
N ARG A 27 1.25 19.54 -3.71
CA ARG A 27 0.09 20.40 -3.98
C ARG A 27 -0.84 19.87 -5.07
N GLU A 28 -0.29 19.26 -6.13
CA GLU A 28 -1.08 18.70 -7.24
C GLU A 28 -0.82 17.20 -7.41
N SER A 29 0.43 16.76 -7.20
CA SER A 29 0.78 15.34 -7.22
C SER A 29 0.26 14.55 -6.00
N GLY A 30 -0.21 15.23 -4.96
CA GLY A 30 -0.65 14.60 -3.71
C GLY A 30 -1.90 13.72 -3.86
N ILE A 31 -2.88 14.16 -4.67
CA ILE A 31 -4.12 13.40 -4.92
C ILE A 31 -3.81 12.14 -5.72
N THR A 32 -3.03 12.26 -6.78
CA THR A 32 -2.61 11.11 -7.60
C THR A 32 -1.82 10.11 -6.76
N LEU A 33 -0.88 10.59 -5.93
CA LEU A 33 -0.07 9.72 -5.08
C LEU A 33 -0.91 9.02 -4.00
N ALA A 34 -1.91 9.70 -3.44
CA ALA A 34 -2.86 9.11 -2.52
C ALA A 34 -3.73 8.03 -3.21
N ALA A 35 -4.23 8.30 -4.41
CA ALA A 35 -4.98 7.32 -5.19
C ALA A 35 -4.13 6.07 -5.51
N LEU A 36 -2.87 6.26 -5.92
CA LEU A 36 -1.93 5.16 -6.13
C LEU A 36 -1.65 4.38 -4.85
N MET A 37 -1.54 5.05 -3.70
CA MET A 37 -1.36 4.39 -2.40
C MET A 37 -2.56 3.52 -2.04
N ILE A 38 -3.78 4.04 -2.21
CA ILE A 38 -5.02 3.30 -1.95
C ILE A 38 -5.08 2.07 -2.84
N GLU A 39 -4.79 2.21 -4.14
CA GLU A 39 -4.83 1.10 -5.09
C GLU A 39 -3.76 0.03 -4.78
N ALA A 40 -2.55 0.44 -4.42
CA ALA A 40 -1.50 -0.48 -4.01
C ALA A 40 -1.86 -1.28 -2.76
N ILE A 41 -2.49 -0.63 -1.76
CA ILE A 41 -2.99 -1.30 -0.56
C ILE A 41 -4.11 -2.28 -0.94
N ARG A 42 -5.08 -1.83 -1.75
CA ARG A 42 -6.21 -2.65 -2.23
C ARG A 42 -5.74 -3.92 -2.92
N GLN A 43 -4.78 -3.81 -3.83
CA GLN A 43 -4.28 -4.96 -4.58
C GLN A 43 -3.58 -5.96 -3.67
N ARG A 44 -2.78 -5.49 -2.71
CA ARG A 44 -2.15 -6.38 -1.73
C ARG A 44 -3.16 -7.04 -0.80
N GLU A 45 -4.19 -6.33 -0.35
CA GLU A 45 -5.28 -6.93 0.43
C GLU A 45 -5.99 -8.03 -0.37
N ALA A 46 -6.25 -7.82 -1.67
CA ALA A 46 -6.87 -8.81 -2.54
C ALA A 46 -5.99 -10.07 -2.73
N GLU A 47 -4.66 -9.92 -2.65
CA GLU A 47 -3.69 -11.01 -2.66
C GLU A 47 -3.52 -11.67 -1.27
N GLY A 48 -4.26 -11.23 -0.26
CA GLY A 48 -4.14 -11.71 1.12
C GLY A 48 -2.87 -11.24 1.83
N CYS A 49 -2.19 -10.23 1.28
CA CYS A 49 -0.96 -9.67 1.82
C CYS A 49 -1.25 -8.45 2.71
N THR A 50 -0.66 -8.44 3.90
CA THR A 50 -0.66 -7.25 4.76
C THR A 50 0.38 -6.24 4.27
N THR A 51 0.06 -4.96 4.41
CA THR A 51 1.00 -3.85 4.15
C THR A 51 1.34 -3.19 5.47
N THR A 52 2.62 -2.94 5.75
CA THR A 52 3.05 -2.21 6.95
C THR A 52 3.45 -0.78 6.62
N LEU A 53 3.41 0.11 7.64
CA LEU A 53 3.84 1.50 7.48
C LEU A 53 5.30 1.61 6.97
N ARG A 54 6.16 0.68 7.37
CA ARG A 54 7.54 0.58 6.86
C ARG A 54 7.57 0.32 5.36
N GLN A 55 6.69 -0.54 4.84
CA GLN A 55 6.71 -0.97 3.44
C GLN A 55 6.09 0.04 2.47
N LEU A 56 5.23 0.95 2.96
CA LEU A 56 4.50 1.90 2.10
C LEU A 56 5.38 2.70 1.15
N HIS A 57 6.54 3.15 1.63
CA HIS A 57 7.44 3.97 0.82
C HIS A 57 8.07 3.19 -0.34
N CYS A 58 8.30 1.89 -0.15
CA CYS A 58 8.78 1.00 -1.21
C CYS A 58 7.71 0.70 -2.27
N LEU A 59 6.43 0.74 -1.91
CA LEU A 59 5.35 0.47 -2.85
C LEU A 59 5.21 1.53 -3.94
N LEU A 60 5.54 2.78 -3.60
CA LEU A 60 5.35 3.95 -4.48
C LEU A 60 6.67 4.62 -4.87
N ASP A 61 7.80 4.06 -4.47
CA ASP A 61 9.15 4.62 -4.66
C ASP A 61 9.25 6.09 -4.19
N ILE A 62 8.72 6.35 -2.98
CA ILE A 62 8.74 7.67 -2.33
C ILE A 62 9.54 7.65 -1.03
N SER A 63 9.78 8.82 -0.43
CA SER A 63 10.40 8.87 0.90
C SER A 63 9.48 8.30 1.98
N GLN A 64 10.06 7.70 3.01
CA GLN A 64 9.32 7.20 4.16
C GLN A 64 8.52 8.32 4.88
N PRO A 65 9.07 9.53 5.12
CA PRO A 65 8.28 10.63 5.69
C PRO A 65 7.07 11.02 4.83
N THR A 66 7.21 11.05 3.50
CA THR A 66 6.10 11.36 2.59
C THR A 66 5.04 10.26 2.61
N ALA A 67 5.46 8.99 2.60
CA ALA A 67 4.55 7.86 2.71
C ALA A 67 3.73 7.89 4.01
N LEU A 68 4.39 8.13 5.15
CA LEU A 68 3.73 8.19 6.46
C LEU A 68 2.76 9.38 6.56
N ARG A 69 3.12 10.52 5.97
CA ARG A 69 2.22 11.69 5.91
C ARG A 69 0.97 11.40 5.10
N LEU A 70 1.10 10.74 3.96
CA LEU A 70 -0.05 10.32 3.14
C LEU A 70 -0.92 9.30 3.88
N ALA A 71 -0.30 8.30 4.51
CA ALA A 71 -1.01 7.31 5.32
C ALA A 71 -1.81 7.98 6.45
N HIS A 72 -1.21 8.97 7.14
CA HIS A 72 -1.89 9.70 8.19
C HIS A 72 -3.06 10.54 7.67
N LEU A 73 -2.88 11.22 6.52
CA LEU A 73 -3.98 11.97 5.88
C LEU A 73 -5.12 11.03 5.50
N LEU A 74 -4.83 9.92 4.82
CA LEU A 74 -5.83 8.92 4.43
C LEU A 74 -6.55 8.32 5.64
N ALA A 75 -5.83 8.08 6.74
CA ALA A 75 -6.41 7.55 7.96
C ALA A 75 -7.36 8.56 8.61
N ARG A 76 -6.97 9.85 8.62
CA ARG A 76 -7.79 10.93 9.15
C ARG A 76 -9.08 11.13 8.34
N GLU A 77 -9.01 10.99 7.02
CA GLU A 77 -10.18 11.05 6.13
C GLU A 77 -11.01 9.73 6.14
N GLY A 78 -10.64 8.74 6.95
CA GLY A 78 -11.38 7.49 7.10
C GLY A 78 -11.26 6.52 5.92
N VAL A 79 -10.31 6.74 5.01
CA VAL A 79 -10.09 5.89 3.82
C VAL A 79 -9.33 4.62 4.18
N VAL A 80 -8.37 4.75 5.11
CA VAL A 80 -7.55 3.63 5.60
C VAL A 80 -7.64 3.53 7.12
N ARG A 81 -7.38 2.35 7.64
CA ARG A 81 -7.20 2.09 9.07
C ARG A 81 -5.78 1.65 9.33
N ILE A 82 -5.21 2.15 10.42
CA ILE A 82 -3.91 1.70 10.91
C ILE A 82 -4.19 0.79 12.10
N GLU A 83 -3.81 -0.48 11.97
CA GLU A 83 -3.84 -1.44 13.06
C GLU A 83 -2.50 -1.38 13.77
N GLU A 84 -2.52 -0.82 14.99
CA GLU A 84 -1.31 -0.53 15.73
C GLU A 84 -0.58 -1.80 16.16
N ASN A 85 0.72 -1.84 15.89
CA ASN A 85 1.62 -2.79 16.50
C ASN A 85 2.30 -2.14 17.70
N LEU A 86 1.98 -2.62 18.90
CA LEU A 86 2.47 -2.06 20.16
C LEU A 86 3.98 -2.26 20.36
N SER A 87 4.56 -3.24 19.69
CA SER A 87 5.99 -3.56 19.79
C SER A 87 6.84 -2.73 18.83
N ASP A 88 6.35 -2.48 17.61
CA ASP A 88 7.01 -1.63 16.62
C ASP A 88 5.98 -0.84 15.82
N ARG A 89 5.94 0.48 16.02
CA ARG A 89 5.00 1.37 15.33
C ARG A 89 5.13 1.31 13.80
N PHE A 90 6.32 1.08 13.25
CA PHE A 90 6.52 0.99 11.80
C PHE A 90 6.03 -0.35 11.22
N GLU A 91 5.86 -1.37 12.06
CA GLU A 91 5.22 -2.63 11.71
C GLU A 91 3.70 -2.61 11.93
N SER A 92 3.12 -1.44 12.23
CA SER A 92 1.66 -1.29 12.21
C SER A 92 1.14 -1.57 10.81
N ALA A 93 0.07 -2.36 10.74
CA ALA A 93 -0.55 -2.71 9.48
C ALA A 93 -1.43 -1.56 9.00
N ILE A 94 -1.46 -1.34 7.69
CA ILE A 94 -2.35 -0.39 7.03
C ILE A 94 -3.29 -1.16 6.10
N CYS A 95 -4.58 -0.93 6.32
CA CYS A 95 -5.66 -1.64 5.67
C CYS A 95 -6.68 -0.63 5.14
N LEU A 96 -7.45 -0.97 4.10
CA LEU A 96 -8.58 -0.15 3.69
C LEU A 96 -9.66 -0.15 4.78
N SER A 97 -10.33 0.99 4.95
CA SER A 97 -11.49 1.04 5.83
C SER A 97 -12.65 0.22 5.24
N PRO A 98 -13.58 -0.29 6.07
CA PRO A 98 -14.73 -1.05 5.57
C PRO A 98 -15.53 -0.28 4.51
N GLY A 99 -15.84 1.00 4.76
CA GLY A 99 -16.57 1.84 3.80
C GLY A 99 -15.83 2.02 2.48
N THR A 100 -14.50 2.14 2.51
CA THR A 100 -13.71 2.22 1.26
C THR A 100 -13.70 0.90 0.51
N ARG A 101 -13.65 -0.26 1.19
CA ARG A 101 -13.76 -1.58 0.54
C ARG A 101 -15.12 -1.78 -0.12
N ASP A 102 -16.18 -1.34 0.54
CA ASP A 102 -17.55 -1.43 0.02
C ASP A 102 -17.67 -0.60 -1.26
N LEU A 103 -17.19 0.65 -1.26
CA LEU A 103 -17.15 1.52 -2.45
C LEU A 103 -16.39 0.87 -3.63
N PHE A 104 -15.23 0.27 -3.37
CA PHE A 104 -14.49 -0.44 -4.42
C PHE A 104 -15.22 -1.67 -4.96
N SER A 105 -15.97 -2.36 -4.09
CA SER A 105 -16.78 -3.51 -4.49
C SER A 105 -17.93 -3.05 -5.40
N GLU A 106 -18.64 -1.99 -5.02
CA GLU A 106 -19.73 -1.39 -5.81
C GLU A 106 -19.25 -0.92 -7.20
N MET A 107 -18.12 -0.19 -7.26
CA MET A 107 -17.54 0.25 -8.54
C MET A 107 -17.16 -0.93 -9.45
N ARG A 108 -16.67 -2.03 -8.86
CA ARG A 108 -16.36 -3.26 -9.62
C ARG A 108 -17.61 -3.90 -10.19
N TYR A 109 -18.73 -3.93 -9.46
CA TYR A 109 -19.99 -4.46 -9.99
C TYR A 109 -20.55 -3.59 -11.12
N ALA A 110 -20.49 -2.26 -10.99
CA ALA A 110 -20.92 -1.35 -12.05
C ALA A 110 -20.12 -1.56 -13.36
N ASN A 111 -18.79 -1.60 -13.28
CA ASN A 111 -17.94 -1.78 -14.47
C ASN A 111 -18.11 -3.15 -15.15
N ASN A 112 -18.41 -4.21 -14.38
CA ASN A 112 -18.68 -5.53 -14.94
C ASN A 112 -20.09 -5.65 -15.55
N ALA A 113 -21.05 -4.85 -15.09
CA ALA A 113 -22.39 -4.82 -15.67
C ALA A 113 -22.40 -4.15 -17.05
N ASP A 114 -21.61 -3.08 -17.22
CA ASP A 114 -21.51 -2.34 -18.49
C ASP A 114 -20.71 -3.06 -19.57
N SER A 115 -19.93 -4.09 -19.21
CA SER A 115 -19.12 -4.88 -20.16
C SER A 115 -19.81 -6.15 -20.66
N VAL A 116 -21.06 -6.39 -20.25
CA VAL A 116 -21.88 -7.56 -20.64
C VAL A 116 -23.12 -7.15 -21.46
N ALA A 117 -23.35 -5.85 -21.67
CA ALA A 117 -24.40 -5.31 -22.55
C ALA A 117 -23.85 -5.04 -23.96
#